data_AF-A0A7G7MIC5-F1
#
_entry.id   AF-A0A7G7MIC5-F1
#
_cell.length_a   1.000
_cell.length_b   1.000
_cell.length_c   1.000
_cell.angle_alpha   90.00
_cell.angle_beta   90.00
_cell.angle_gamma   90.00
#
_symmetry.space_group_name_H-M   'P 1'
#
loop_
_entity.id
_entity.type
_entity.pdbx_description
1 polymer ?
#
loop_
_entity_poly.entity_id
_entity_poly.type
_entity_poly.pdbx_seq_one_letter_code
_entity_poly.pdbx_strand_id
1 'polypeptide(L)'
;MLREITVPAGTNVPELVERAMLRCSQEYGEALALPSGSLIEQAHRAECLAAVCERRARWWGVLVRWIFSPACTLPWVFGAAVLDARRRDEDDARFWRTTAADWHAEHTARVIGDPFDRAAGRAS
;
A
#
# COMPACT_ATOMS: atom_id res chain seq x y z
N MET A 1 -2.36 9.71 13.10
CA MET A 1 -1.43 9.42 14.22
C MET A 1 -0.65 8.16 13.85
N LEU A 2 0.60 8.31 13.40
CA LEU A 2 1.43 7.21 12.91
C LEU A 2 2.17 6.57 14.09
N ARG A 3 1.96 5.27 14.33
CA ARG A 3 2.79 4.51 15.28
C ARG A 3 4.05 4.04 14.57
N GLU A 4 5.21 4.47 15.06
CA GLU A 4 6.51 3.92 14.66
C GLU A 4 6.57 2.43 15.07
N ILE A 5 7.23 1.62 14.24
CA ILE A 5 7.52 0.23 14.57
C ILE A 5 8.72 0.22 15.51
N THR A 6 8.47 0.03 16.81
CA THR A 6 9.52 -0.15 17.81
C THR A 6 9.92 -1.62 17.87
N VAL A 7 11.19 -1.92 17.65
CA VAL A 7 11.75 -3.29 17.75
C VAL A 7 12.37 -3.48 19.14
N PRO A 8 12.02 -4.54 19.90
CA PRO A 8 12.63 -4.83 21.20
C PRO A 8 14.13 -5.18 21.10
N ALA A 9 14.90 -4.84 22.13
CA ALA A 9 16.31 -5.23 22.23
C ALA A 9 16.48 -6.77 22.20
N GLY A 10 17.50 -7.26 21.49
CA GLY A 10 17.76 -8.70 21.32
C GLY A 10 16.94 -9.39 20.23
N THR A 11 16.07 -8.66 19.51
CA THR A 11 15.31 -9.22 18.38
C THR A 11 16.20 -9.39 17.16
N ASN A 12 16.15 -10.57 16.51
CA ASN A 12 16.73 -10.77 15.19
C ASN A 12 15.93 -9.96 14.16
N VAL A 13 16.42 -8.77 13.80
CA VAL A 13 15.73 -7.83 12.90
C VAL A 13 15.45 -8.47 11.54
N PRO A 14 16.41 -9.14 10.87
CA PRO A 14 16.14 -9.90 9.66
C PRO A 14 14.95 -10.85 9.76
N GLU A 15 14.91 -11.73 10.77
CA GLU A 15 13.80 -12.69 10.95
C GLU A 15 12.46 -12.01 11.27
N LEU A 16 12.49 -10.88 11.99
CA LEU A 16 11.28 -10.09 12.25
C LEU A 16 10.75 -9.50 10.94
N VAL A 17 11.63 -8.88 10.15
CA VAL A 17 11.27 -8.26 8.87
C VAL A 17 10.79 -9.32 7.88
N GLU A 18 11.46 -10.47 7.79
CA GLU A 18 11.06 -11.58 6.93
C GLU A 18 9.64 -12.05 7.23
N ARG A 19 9.32 -12.35 8.49
CA ARG A 19 7.96 -12.76 8.89
C ARG A 19 6.92 -11.68 8.57
N ALA A 20 7.27 -10.42 8.79
CA ALA A 20 6.39 -9.31 8.47
C ALA A 20 6.15 -9.18 6.96
N MET A 21 7.19 -9.37 6.15
CA MET A 21 7.07 -9.35 4.68
C MET A 21 6.24 -10.51 4.16
N LEU A 22 6.42 -11.73 4.69
CA LEU A 22 5.62 -12.89 4.31
C LEU A 22 4.13 -12.65 4.59
N ARG A 23 3.81 -12.08 5.75
CA ARG A 23 2.45 -11.67 6.08
C ARG A 23 1.92 -10.60 5.10
N CYS A 24 2.72 -9.58 4.80
CA CYS A 24 2.32 -8.56 3.84
C CYS A 24 2.12 -9.13 2.43
N SER A 25 2.91 -10.12 2.01
CA SER A 25 2.72 -10.81 0.73
C SER A 25 1.40 -11.58 0.67
N GLN A 26 1.00 -12.21 1.77
CA GLN A 26 -0.31 -12.86 1.90
C GLN A 26 -1.44 -11.83 1.82
N GLU A 27 -1.37 -10.78 2.63
CA GLU A 27 -2.36 -9.69 2.64
C GLU A 27 -2.47 -9.00 1.26
N TYR A 28 -1.36 -8.88 0.53
CA TYR A 28 -1.35 -8.35 -0.84
C TYR A 28 -2.10 -9.28 -1.81
N GLY A 29 -1.86 -10.60 -1.72
CA GLY A 29 -2.57 -11.59 -2.51
C GLY A 29 -4.08 -11.61 -2.22
N GLU A 30 -4.45 -11.51 -0.94
CA GLU A 30 -5.85 -11.38 -0.51
C GLU A 30 -6.48 -10.10 -1.06
N ALA A 31 -5.78 -8.96 -1.00
CA ALA A 31 -6.25 -7.71 -1.56
C ALA A 31 -6.45 -7.81 -3.08
N LEU A 32 -5.54 -8.44 -3.81
CA LEU A 32 -5.71 -8.68 -5.25
C LEU A 32 -6.94 -9.53 -5.58
N ALA A 33 -7.29 -10.48 -4.71
CA ALA A 33 -8.45 -11.36 -4.87
C ALA A 33 -9.78 -10.69 -4.52
N LEU A 34 -9.78 -9.47 -3.97
CA LEU A 34 -11.01 -8.74 -3.67
C LEU A 34 -11.84 -8.50 -4.95
N PRO A 35 -13.19 -8.48 -4.82
CA PRO A 35 -14.07 -8.10 -5.92
C PRO A 35 -13.70 -6.77 -6.56
N SER A 36 -14.00 -6.62 -7.84
CA SER A 36 -13.71 -5.41 -8.63
C SER A 36 -14.77 -5.14 -9.71
N GLY A 37 -15.99 -5.62 -9.48
CA GLY A 37 -17.12 -5.51 -10.42
C GLY A 37 -17.78 -4.13 -10.42
N SER A 38 -17.60 -3.34 -9.36
CA SER A 38 -18.07 -1.95 -9.28
C SER A 38 -16.93 -0.95 -9.01
N LEU A 39 -17.18 0.34 -9.24
CA LEU A 39 -16.21 1.39 -8.95
C LEU A 39 -15.85 1.49 -7.46
N ILE A 40 -16.84 1.32 -6.56
CA ILE A 40 -16.58 1.27 -5.11
C ILE A 40 -15.72 0.06 -4.75
N GLU A 41 -16.00 -1.12 -5.32
CA GLU A 41 -15.19 -2.31 -5.09
C GLU A 41 -13.75 -2.13 -5.59
N GLN A 42 -13.57 -1.51 -6.77
CA GLN A 42 -12.24 -1.18 -7.28
C GLN A 42 -11.50 -0.18 -6.39
N ALA A 43 -12.20 0.84 -5.88
CA ALA A 43 -11.63 1.81 -4.96
C ALA A 43 -11.18 1.13 -3.65
N HIS A 44 -12.05 0.33 -3.04
CA HIS A 44 -11.74 -0.43 -1.83
C HIS A 44 -10.53 -1.36 -2.03
N ARG A 45 -10.49 -2.09 -3.15
CA ARG A 45 -9.35 -2.95 -3.49
C ARG A 45 -8.05 -2.14 -3.56
N ALA A 46 -8.07 -1.01 -4.24
CA ALA A 46 -6.91 -0.13 -4.37
C ALA A 46 -6.48 0.43 -3.00
N GLU A 47 -7.41 0.78 -2.10
CA GLU A 47 -7.11 1.20 -0.73
C GLU A 47 -6.40 0.10 0.07
N CYS A 48 -6.88 -1.15 -0.04
CA CYS A 48 -6.22 -2.29 0.62
C CYS A 48 -4.79 -2.49 0.08
N LEU A 49 -4.60 -2.46 -1.24
CA LEU A 49 -3.27 -2.60 -1.85
C LEU A 49 -2.33 -1.48 -1.42
N ALA A 50 -2.82 -0.23 -1.39
CA ALA A 50 -2.05 0.91 -0.90
C ALA A 50 -1.58 0.71 0.55
N ALA A 51 -2.47 0.28 1.44
CA ALA A 51 -2.16 0.07 2.85
C ALA A 51 -1.11 -1.03 3.05
N VAL A 52 -1.16 -2.10 2.25
CA VAL A 52 -0.16 -3.18 2.30
C VAL A 52 1.20 -2.71 1.78
N CYS A 53 1.25 -2.01 0.65
CA CYS A 53 2.48 -1.43 0.12
C CYS A 53 3.12 -0.45 1.13
N GLU A 54 2.33 0.42 1.76
CA GLU A 54 2.84 1.33 2.79
C GLU A 54 3.43 0.57 4.00
N ARG A 55 2.78 -0.52 4.42
CA ARG A 55 3.28 -1.36 5.51
C ARG A 55 4.60 -2.04 5.13
N ARG A 56 4.72 -2.57 3.91
CA ARG A 56 5.99 -3.14 3.42
C ARG A 56 7.10 -2.11 3.39
N ALA A 57 6.84 -0.90 2.87
CA ALA A 57 7.80 0.21 2.88
C ALA A 57 8.33 0.51 4.29
N ARG A 58 7.46 0.50 5.30
CA ARG A 58 7.87 0.70 6.70
C ARG A 58 8.78 -0.42 7.21
N TRP A 59 8.48 -1.68 6.89
CA TRP A 59 9.32 -2.82 7.26
C TRP A 59 10.67 -2.81 6.55
N TRP A 60 10.73 -2.39 5.29
CA TRP A 60 12.01 -2.10 4.64
C TRP A 60 12.76 -1.00 5.38
N GLY A 61 12.09 0.05 5.84
CA GLY A 61 12.69 1.10 6.66
C GLY A 61 13.34 0.57 7.96
N VAL A 62 12.73 -0.42 8.61
CA VAL A 62 13.32 -1.12 9.76
C VAL A 62 14.60 -1.87 9.35
N LEU A 63 14.54 -2.60 8.24
CA LEU A 63 15.70 -3.36 7.74
C LEU A 63 16.85 -2.43 7.31
N VAL A 64 16.56 -1.31 6.65
CA VAL A 64 17.54 -0.27 6.31
C VAL A 64 18.27 0.21 7.56
N ARG A 65 17.53 0.60 8.61
CA ARG A 65 18.12 1.08 9.87
C ARG A 65 19.05 0.04 10.50
N TRP A 66 18.72 -1.25 10.39
CA TRP A 66 19.56 -2.34 10.87
C TRP A 66 20.78 -2.58 9.98
N ILE A 67 20.63 -2.61 8.66
CA ILE A 67 21.72 -2.83 7.71
C ILE A 67 22.81 -1.77 7.85
N PHE A 68 22.42 -0.51 8.02
CA PHE A 68 23.36 0.61 8.19
C PHE A 68 23.79 0.83 9.65
N SER A 69 23.42 -0.07 10.57
CA SER A 69 23.92 0.00 11.94
C SER A 69 25.36 -0.52 12.04
N PRO A 70 26.17 -0.02 12.99
CA PRO A 70 27.54 -0.49 13.19
C PRO A 70 27.69 -1.98 13.49
N ALA A 71 26.60 -2.64 13.92
CA ALA A 71 26.60 -4.06 14.27
C ALA A 71 26.39 -4.98 13.06
N CYS A 72 25.99 -4.43 11.91
CA CYS A 72 25.74 -5.20 10.69
C CYS A 72 27.00 -5.24 9.81
N THR A 73 27.34 -6.42 9.30
CA THR A 73 28.51 -6.66 8.44
C THR A 73 28.14 -6.91 6.98
N LEU A 74 26.87 -6.72 6.61
CA LEU A 74 26.43 -6.95 5.24
C LEU A 74 27.06 -5.95 4.27
N PRO A 75 27.49 -6.41 3.08
CA PRO A 75 27.97 -5.51 2.03
C PRO A 75 26.94 -4.44 1.62
N TRP A 76 27.43 -3.27 1.24
CA TRP A 76 26.61 -2.11 0.85
C TRP A 76 25.54 -2.43 -0.21
N VAL A 77 25.83 -3.34 -1.15
CA VAL A 77 24.89 -3.73 -2.22
C VAL A 77 23.56 -4.26 -1.67
N PHE A 78 23.55 -4.92 -0.51
CA PHE A 78 22.31 -5.37 0.13
C PHE A 78 21.51 -4.21 0.70
N GLY A 79 22.19 -3.22 1.31
CA GLY A 79 21.54 -1.99 1.75
C GLY A 79 20.92 -1.20 0.61
N ALA A 80 21.62 -1.09 -0.52
CA ALA A 80 21.11 -0.46 -1.73
C ALA A 80 19.86 -1.17 -2.28
N ALA A 81 19.89 -2.50 -2.36
CA ALA A 81 18.74 -3.28 -2.82
C ALA A 81 17.50 -3.10 -1.92
N VAL A 82 17.69 -3.02 -0.60
CA VAL A 82 16.59 -2.78 0.34
C VAL A 82 16.04 -1.36 0.22
N LEU A 83 16.89 -0.36 -0.02
CA LEU A 83 16.44 1.01 -0.29
C LEU A 83 15.60 1.09 -1.56
N ASP A 84 16.01 0.40 -2.63
CA ASP A 84 15.24 0.34 -3.88
C ASP A 84 13.90 -0.38 -3.68
N ALA A 85 13.89 -1.50 -2.94
CA ALA A 85 12.66 -2.21 -2.60
C ALA A 85 11.70 -1.32 -1.80
N ARG A 86 12.21 -0.58 -0.82
CA ARG A 86 11.43 0.40 -0.05
C ARG A 86 10.81 1.45 -0.95
N ARG A 87 11.61 2.05 -1.83
CA ARG A 87 11.15 3.11 -2.74
C ARG A 87 10.03 2.60 -3.66
N ARG A 88 10.18 1.39 -4.21
CA ARG A 88 9.13 0.77 -5.04
C ARG A 88 7.83 0.61 -4.28
N ASP A 89 7.88 0.11 -3.04
CA ASP A 89 6.67 -0.03 -2.21
C ASP A 89 6.06 1.33 -1.82
N GLU A 90 6.86 2.39 -1.64
CA GLU A 90 6.37 3.76 -1.43
C GLU A 90 5.67 4.33 -2.69
N ASP A 91 6.24 4.07 -3.88
CA ASP A 91 5.69 4.47 -5.16
C ASP A 91 4.40 3.71 -5.49
N ASP A 92 4.37 2.39 -5.26
CA ASP A 92 3.18 1.56 -5.39
C ASP A 92 2.07 2.02 -4.44
N ALA A 93 2.40 2.32 -3.18
CA ALA A 93 1.44 2.85 -2.22
C ALA A 93 0.85 4.19 -2.66
N ARG A 94 1.63 5.03 -3.36
CA ARG A 94 1.15 6.29 -3.93
C ARG A 94 0.23 6.03 -5.12
N PHE A 95 0.65 5.16 -6.03
CA PHE A 95 -0.12 4.75 -7.20
C PHE A 95 -1.51 4.27 -6.79
N TRP A 96 -1.58 3.29 -5.89
CA TRP A 96 -2.86 2.71 -5.47
C TRP A 96 -3.77 3.71 -4.73
N ARG A 97 -3.22 4.65 -3.95
CA ARG A 97 -4.02 5.73 -3.34
C ARG A 97 -4.62 6.65 -4.38
N THR A 98 -3.84 7.04 -5.39
CA THR A 98 -4.34 7.85 -6.49
C THR A 98 -5.43 7.11 -7.26
N THR A 99 -5.20 5.83 -7.61
CA THR A 99 -6.21 5.00 -8.26
C THR A 99 -7.50 4.87 -7.45
N ALA A 100 -7.41 4.69 -6.13
CA ALA A 100 -8.59 4.66 -5.27
C ALA A 100 -9.36 5.99 -5.31
N ALA A 101 -8.66 7.12 -5.24
CA ALA A 101 -9.27 8.44 -5.31
C ALA A 101 -9.97 8.68 -6.66
N ASP A 102 -9.36 8.23 -7.77
CA ASP A 102 -9.95 8.34 -9.11
C ASP A 102 -11.25 7.54 -9.22
N TRP A 103 -11.28 6.31 -8.72
CA TRP A 103 -12.49 5.49 -8.70
C TRP A 103 -13.59 6.04 -7.79
N HIS A 104 -13.25 6.61 -6.64
CA HIS A 104 -14.22 7.33 -5.81
C HIS A 104 -14.78 8.56 -6.51
N ALA A 105 -13.93 9.34 -7.18
CA ALA A 105 -14.34 10.52 -7.93
C ALA A 105 -15.30 10.13 -9.06
N GLU A 106 -14.98 9.09 -9.83
CA GLU A 106 -15.83 8.60 -10.90
C GLU A 106 -17.16 8.04 -10.38
N HIS A 107 -17.13 7.26 -9.30
CA HIS A 107 -18.35 6.77 -8.67
C HIS A 107 -19.25 7.93 -8.22
N THR A 108 -18.65 8.91 -7.56
CA THR A 108 -19.35 10.11 -7.08
C THR A 108 -19.96 10.89 -8.25
N ALA A 109 -19.22 11.08 -9.34
CA ALA A 109 -19.72 11.75 -10.53
C ALA A 109 -20.91 11.01 -11.17
N ARG A 110 -20.89 9.67 -11.19
CA ARG A 110 -22.02 8.87 -11.69
C ARG A 110 -23.24 8.91 -10.78
N VAL A 111 -23.06 8.95 -9.46
CA VAL A 111 -24.19 9.01 -8.52
C VAL A 111 -24.80 10.42 -8.46
N ILE A 112 -23.96 11.46 -8.42
CA ILE A 112 -24.40 12.86 -8.31
C ILE A 112 -24.84 13.44 -9.66
N GLY A 113 -24.25 12.99 -10.77
CA GLY A 113 -24.63 13.44 -12.12
C GLY A 113 -25.94 12.83 -12.63
N ASP A 114 -26.44 11.74 -12.05
CA ASP A 114 -27.61 11.00 -12.53
C ASP A 114 -29.02 11.37 -11.97
N PRO A 115 -29.26 12.38 -11.11
CA PRO A 115 -30.64 12.70 -10.68
C PRO A 115 -31.41 13.69 -11.59
N PHE A 116 -30.77 14.66 -12.25
CA PHE A 116 -31.49 15.79 -12.86
C PHE A 116 -31.58 15.78 -14.40
N ASP A 117 -30.62 15.16 -15.10
CA ASP A 117 -30.61 15.17 -16.58
C ASP A 117 -31.62 14.20 -17.22
N ARG A 118 -32.06 13.15 -16.51
CA ARG A 118 -33.11 12.23 -17.03
C ARG A 118 -34.54 12.75 -16.84
N ALA A 119 -34.74 13.81 -16.06
CA ALA A 119 -36.06 14.42 -15.84
C ALA A 119 -36.35 15.54 -16.85
N ALA A 120 -35.31 16.26 -17.31
CA ALA A 120 -35.46 17.35 -18.28
C ALA A 120 -35.65 16.87 -19.74
N GLY A 121 -35.21 15.65 -20.07
CA GLY A 121 -35.32 15.08 -21.43
C GLY A 121 -36.64 14.36 -21.76
N ARG A 122 -37.64 14.37 -20.88
CA ARG A 122 -38.96 13.69 -21.08
C ARG A 122 -40.15 14.65 -21.12
N ALA A 123 -39.89 15.93 -21.36
CA ALA A 123 -40.91 16.95 -21.62
C ALA A 123 -40.52 17.74 -22.87
N SER A 124 -40.64 17.12 -24.04
CA SER A 124 -40.62 17.78 -25.35
C SER A 124 -41.50 16.99 -26.31
#